data_AF-A0A5N6VZQ7-F1
#
_entry.id   AF-A0A5N6VZQ7-F1
#
_cell.length_a   1.000
_cell.length_b   1.000
_cell.length_c   1.000
_cell.angle_alpha   90.00
_cell.angle_beta   90.00
_cell.angle_gamma   90.00
#
_symmetry.space_group_name_H-M   'P 1'
#
loop_
_entity.id
_entity.type
_entity.pdbx_description
1 polymer ?
#
loop_
_entity_poly.entity_id
_entity_poly.type
_entity_poly.pdbx_seq_one_letter_code
_entity_poly.pdbx_strand_id
1 'polypeptide(L)'
;MSGQGPYYGQAGWFNVLHHEKIPSAMERYNDQVKHCLEVLNTCLEGKTWLVGDKCTFADLSIVPWNCRLDMLLQTPPGENPLAKYPNVQAWHNRTVDRPSWKRCMEVRDKLMDDQGLIPNGMPKGINNIQDYEAEIAREAAEKGRS
;
A
#
# COMPACT_ATOMS: atom_id res chain seq x y z
N MET A 1 -11.10 -15.34 6.75
CA MET A 1 -10.04 -14.32 6.87
C MET A 1 -9.51 -14.04 5.48
N SER A 2 -9.62 -12.81 4.96
CA SER A 2 -8.93 -12.44 3.72
C SER A 2 -7.44 -12.35 4.03
N GLY A 3 -6.61 -13.14 3.35
CA GLY A 3 -5.14 -13.14 3.50
C GLY A 3 -4.46 -11.87 2.95
N GLN A 4 -5.22 -10.79 2.70
CA GLN A 4 -4.77 -9.61 1.97
C GLN A 4 -3.56 -8.95 2.65
N GLY A 5 -3.65 -8.60 3.93
CA GLY A 5 -2.58 -7.94 4.66
C GLY A 5 -1.25 -8.71 4.61
N PRO A 6 -1.22 -9.99 5.01
CA PRO A 6 -0.03 -10.82 4.90
C PRO A 6 0.53 -10.91 3.48
N TYR A 7 -0.30 -11.17 2.46
CA TYR A 7 0.22 -11.32 1.09
C TYR A 7 0.71 -10.01 0.48
N TYR A 8 0.03 -8.90 0.75
CA TYR A 8 0.46 -7.58 0.30
C TYR A 8 1.75 -7.16 1.02
N GLY A 9 1.86 -7.44 2.33
CA GLY A 9 3.08 -7.21 3.09
C GLY A 9 4.27 -7.97 2.52
N GLN A 10 4.09 -9.26 2.20
CA GLN A 10 5.15 -10.08 1.60
C GLN A 10 5.53 -9.58 0.19
N ALA A 11 4.56 -9.17 -0.64
CA ALA A 11 4.85 -8.56 -1.93
C ALA A 11 5.68 -7.29 -1.77
N GLY A 12 5.30 -6.41 -0.84
CA GLY A 12 6.05 -5.19 -0.53
C GLY A 12 7.45 -5.48 -0.01
N TRP A 13 7.59 -6.49 0.87
CA TRP A 13 8.89 -6.91 1.37
C TRP A 13 9.81 -7.35 0.24
N PHE A 14 9.43 -8.33 -0.57
CA PHE A 14 10.30 -8.85 -1.63
C PHE A 14 10.52 -7.87 -2.79
N ASN A 15 9.54 -7.03 -3.11
CA ASN A 15 9.67 -6.08 -4.22
C ASN A 15 10.46 -4.84 -3.83
N VAL A 16 10.32 -4.34 -2.59
CA VAL A 16 10.83 -3.02 -2.20
C VAL A 16 11.90 -3.09 -1.12
N LEU A 17 11.67 -3.85 -0.05
CA LEU A 17 12.47 -3.78 1.17
C LEU A 17 13.60 -4.81 1.22
N HIS A 18 13.43 -5.97 0.58
CA HIS A 18 14.41 -7.04 0.60
C HIS A 18 15.66 -6.61 -0.19
N HIS A 19 16.82 -6.75 0.43
CA HIS A 19 18.12 -6.33 -0.11
C HIS A 19 18.52 -7.10 -1.38
N GLU A 20 18.16 -8.39 -1.47
CA GLU A 20 18.29 -9.19 -2.68
C GLU A 20 16.97 -9.30 -3.46
N LYS A 21 17.05 -9.39 -4.79
CA LYS A 21 15.90 -9.71 -5.63
C LYS A 21 15.79 -11.22 -5.79
N ILE A 22 14.66 -11.77 -5.35
CA ILE A 22 14.35 -13.20 -5.42
C ILE A 22 13.16 -13.39 -6.37
N PRO A 23 13.39 -13.63 -7.68
CA PRO A 23 12.32 -13.59 -8.68
C PRO A 23 11.14 -14.51 -8.38
N SER A 24 11.41 -15.73 -7.91
CA SER A 24 10.36 -16.71 -7.59
C SER A 24 9.47 -16.27 -6.41
N ALA A 25 10.03 -15.59 -5.41
CA ALA A 25 9.27 -15.05 -4.29
C ALA A 25 8.45 -13.83 -4.73
N MET A 26 9.06 -12.92 -5.50
CA MET A 26 8.39 -11.74 -6.06
C MET A 26 7.19 -12.16 -6.92
N GLU A 27 7.39 -13.08 -7.86
CA GLU A 27 6.33 -13.63 -8.72
C GLU A 27 5.20 -14.24 -7.89
N ARG A 28 5.54 -15.14 -6.96
CA ARG A 28 4.57 -15.79 -6.08
C ARG A 28 3.69 -14.80 -5.34
N TYR A 29 4.27 -13.80 -4.68
CA TYR A 29 3.50 -12.87 -3.85
C TYR A 29 2.75 -11.83 -4.70
N ASN A 30 3.29 -11.43 -5.85
CA ASN A 30 2.56 -10.61 -6.81
C ASN A 30 1.30 -11.33 -7.30
N ASP A 31 1.39 -12.63 -7.56
CA ASP A 31 0.23 -13.42 -7.97
C ASP A 31 -0.79 -13.60 -6.84
N GLN A 32 -0.35 -13.68 -5.57
CA GLN A 32 -1.29 -13.65 -4.44
C GLN A 32 -2.02 -12.30 -4.31
N VAL A 33 -1.34 -11.18 -4.58
CA VAL A 33 -1.99 -9.85 -4.61
C VAL A 33 -3.03 -9.81 -5.73
N LYS A 34 -2.68 -10.23 -6.95
CA LYS A 34 -3.61 -10.30 -8.10
C LYS A 34 -4.80 -11.21 -7.80
N HIS A 35 -4.57 -12.37 -7.21
CA HIS A 35 -5.63 -13.29 -6.82
C HIS A 35 -6.59 -12.67 -5.78
N CYS A 36 -6.06 -11.95 -4.78
CA CYS A 36 -6.90 -11.20 -3.84
C CYS A 36 -7.77 -10.15 -4.55
N LEU A 37 -7.21 -9.45 -5.55
CA LEU A 37 -7.95 -8.47 -6.36
C LEU A 37 -9.03 -9.13 -7.23
N GLU A 38 -8.75 -10.32 -7.80
CA GLU A 38 -9.74 -11.10 -8.56
C GLU A 38 -10.92 -11.50 -7.67
N VAL A 39 -10.64 -12.09 -6.50
CA VAL A 39 -11.68 -12.46 -5.53
C VAL A 39 -12.49 -11.24 -5.11
N LEU A 40 -11.82 -10.13 -4.80
CA LEU A 40 -12.48 -8.89 -4.42
C LEU A 40 -13.37 -8.35 -5.56
N ASN A 41 -12.90 -8.43 -6.80
CA ASN A 41 -13.63 -7.99 -7.99
C ASN A 41 -14.92 -8.79 -8.19
N THR A 42 -14.86 -10.12 -7.99
CA THR A 42 -16.05 -10.98 -8.01
C THR A 42 -16.97 -10.71 -6.82
N CYS A 43 -16.44 -10.53 -5.61
CA CYS A 43 -17.24 -10.24 -4.42
C CYS A 43 -18.05 -8.93 -4.54
N LEU A 44 -17.52 -7.96 -5.29
CA LEU A 44 -18.13 -6.66 -5.56
C LEU A 44 -19.06 -6.64 -6.78
N GLU A 45 -19.23 -7.76 -7.49
CA GLU A 45 -20.16 -7.85 -8.60
C GLU A 45 -21.59 -7.54 -8.13
N GLY A 46 -22.23 -6.55 -8.77
CA GLY A 46 -23.57 -6.09 -8.40
C GLY A 46 -23.66 -5.36 -7.05
N LYS A 47 -22.54 -5.03 -6.39
CA LYS A 47 -22.52 -4.39 -5.06
C LYS A 47 -21.84 -3.04 -5.05
N THR A 48 -22.37 -2.13 -4.25
CA THR A 48 -21.74 -0.82 -4.01
C THR A 48 -20.68 -0.89 -2.91
N TRP A 49 -20.88 -1.72 -1.89
CA TRP A 49 -19.98 -1.90 -0.75
C TRP A 49 -19.81 -3.38 -0.46
N LEU A 50 -18.78 -3.73 0.32
CA LEU A 50 -18.52 -5.14 0.62
C LEU A 50 -19.60 -5.79 1.46
N VAL A 51 -20.24 -5.01 2.34
CA VAL A 51 -21.25 -5.50 3.28
C VAL A 51 -22.48 -4.58 3.29
N GLY A 52 -23.61 -5.11 2.82
CA GLY A 52 -24.87 -4.37 2.75
C GLY A 52 -24.79 -3.11 1.88
N ASP A 53 -25.56 -2.10 2.26
CA ASP A 53 -25.81 -0.93 1.40
C ASP A 53 -25.02 0.33 1.79
N LYS A 54 -24.05 0.19 2.70
CA LYS A 54 -23.22 1.32 3.15
C LYS A 54 -21.75 0.93 3.32
N CYS A 55 -20.87 1.93 3.25
CA CYS A 55 -19.46 1.78 3.59
C CYS A 55 -19.32 1.35 5.06
N THR A 56 -18.56 0.29 5.31
CA THR A 56 -18.29 -0.27 6.63
C THR A 56 -16.80 -0.36 6.90
N PHE A 57 -16.45 -0.84 8.09
CA PHE A 57 -15.07 -1.19 8.42
C PHE A 57 -14.47 -2.21 7.44
N ALA A 58 -15.27 -3.12 6.88
CA ALA A 58 -14.78 -4.08 5.88
C ALA A 58 -14.14 -3.34 4.70
N ASP A 59 -14.78 -2.29 4.20
CA ASP A 59 -14.25 -1.49 3.09
C ASP A 59 -12.98 -0.75 3.51
N LEU A 60 -13.05 -0.04 4.64
CA LEU A 60 -11.96 0.79 5.15
C LEU A 60 -10.71 0.00 5.56
N SER A 61 -10.85 -1.29 5.87
CA SER A 61 -9.72 -2.17 6.18
C SER A 61 -8.90 -2.59 4.96
N ILE A 62 -9.51 -2.57 3.77
CA ILE A 62 -8.91 -3.03 2.50
C ILE A 62 -8.32 -1.86 1.72
N VAL A 63 -9.00 -0.70 1.72
CA VAL A 63 -8.61 0.46 0.90
C VAL A 63 -7.17 0.94 1.14
N PRO A 64 -6.65 1.02 2.38
CA PRO A 64 -5.26 1.45 2.61
C PRO A 64 -4.24 0.60 1.85
N TRP A 65 -4.49 -0.71 1.74
CA TRP A 65 -3.64 -1.62 0.96
C TRP A 65 -3.74 -1.37 -0.54
N ASN A 66 -4.94 -1.06 -1.04
CA ASN A 66 -5.13 -0.70 -2.45
C ASN A 66 -4.41 0.60 -2.83
N CYS A 67 -4.32 1.58 -1.93
CA CYS A 67 -3.55 2.80 -2.14
C CYS A 67 -2.03 2.56 -2.27
N ARG A 68 -1.55 1.34 -2.04
CA ARG A 68 -0.14 0.95 -2.16
C ARG A 68 0.12 0.07 -3.38
N LEU A 69 -0.87 -0.25 -4.20
CA LEU A 69 -0.73 -1.23 -5.28
C LEU A 69 0.35 -0.87 -6.30
N ASP A 70 0.53 0.41 -6.63
CA ASP A 70 1.59 0.82 -7.56
C ASP A 70 2.98 0.39 -7.06
N MET A 71 3.25 0.65 -5.78
CA MET A 71 4.48 0.23 -5.11
C MET A 71 4.54 -1.30 -4.97
N LEU A 72 3.45 -1.93 -4.54
CA LEU A 72 3.44 -3.36 -4.25
C LEU A 72 3.59 -4.21 -5.52
N LEU A 73 3.00 -3.81 -6.64
CA LEU A 73 3.06 -4.53 -7.91
C LEU A 73 4.10 -3.97 -8.88
N GLN A 74 4.92 -3.01 -8.44
CA GLN A 74 5.91 -2.32 -9.27
C GLN A 74 5.29 -1.79 -10.58
N THR A 75 4.09 -1.22 -10.46
CA THR A 75 3.32 -0.74 -11.61
C THR A 75 4.03 0.43 -12.28
N PRO A 76 4.20 0.40 -13.63
CA PRO A 76 4.85 1.49 -14.34
C PRO A 76 4.13 2.84 -14.15
N PRO A 77 4.86 3.97 -14.12
CA PRO A 77 4.25 5.29 -14.02
C PRO A 77 3.22 5.53 -15.14
N GLY A 78 2.03 6.01 -14.76
CA GLY A 78 0.93 6.28 -15.69
C GLY A 78 0.03 5.06 -15.98
N GLU A 79 0.40 3.87 -15.52
CA GLU A 79 -0.47 2.71 -15.54
C GLU A 79 -1.35 2.65 -14.28
N ASN A 80 -2.49 1.97 -14.41
CA ASN A 80 -3.42 1.77 -13.32
C ASN A 80 -3.44 0.29 -12.92
N PRO A 81 -3.00 -0.07 -11.70
CA PRO A 81 -2.93 -1.47 -11.25
C PRO A 81 -4.31 -2.12 -11.14
N LEU A 82 -5.38 -1.32 -11.05
CA LEU A 82 -6.76 -1.78 -10.95
C LEU A 82 -7.47 -1.89 -12.30
N ALA A 83 -6.83 -1.58 -13.43
CA ALA A 83 -7.49 -1.55 -14.74
C ALA A 83 -8.16 -2.88 -15.14
N LYS A 84 -7.62 -4.01 -14.67
CA LYS A 84 -8.19 -5.36 -14.91
C LYS A 84 -9.33 -5.73 -13.97
N TYR A 85 -9.62 -4.89 -12.96
CA TYR A 85 -10.55 -5.17 -11.87
C TYR A 85 -11.60 -4.05 -11.76
N PRO A 86 -12.51 -3.92 -12.74
CA PRO A 86 -13.40 -2.75 -12.85
C PRO A 86 -14.30 -2.55 -11.62
N ASN A 87 -14.77 -3.62 -10.98
CA ASN A 87 -15.61 -3.51 -9.77
C ASN A 87 -14.78 -3.00 -8.59
N VAL A 88 -13.54 -3.51 -8.45
CA VAL A 88 -12.60 -3.02 -7.42
C VAL A 88 -12.24 -1.56 -7.69
N GLN A 89 -11.98 -1.18 -8.94
CA GLN A 89 -11.64 0.20 -9.28
C GLN A 89 -12.79 1.16 -8.94
N ALA A 90 -14.02 0.83 -9.35
CA ALA A 90 -15.19 1.66 -9.05
C ALA A 90 -15.43 1.78 -7.54
N TRP A 91 -15.28 0.68 -6.80
CA TRP A 91 -15.38 0.66 -5.34
C TRP A 91 -14.26 1.43 -4.64
N HIS A 92 -13.03 1.30 -5.12
CA HIS A 92 -11.86 2.01 -4.58
C HIS A 92 -12.04 3.52 -4.74
N ASN A 93 -12.34 3.98 -5.96
CA ASN A 93 -12.56 5.39 -6.27
C ASN A 93 -13.63 6.00 -5.37
N ARG A 94 -14.79 5.33 -5.28
CA ARG A 94 -15.88 5.76 -4.39
C ARG A 94 -15.47 5.82 -2.93
N THR A 95 -14.59 4.94 -2.47
CA THR A 95 -14.12 4.94 -1.08
C THR A 95 -13.14 6.07 -0.81
N VAL A 96 -12.16 6.28 -1.70
CA VAL A 96 -11.17 7.37 -1.54
C VAL A 96 -11.76 8.75 -1.81
N ASP A 97 -12.90 8.82 -2.54
CA ASP A 97 -13.61 10.07 -2.78
C ASP A 97 -14.40 10.60 -1.58
N ARG A 98 -14.57 9.77 -0.54
CA ARG A 98 -15.30 10.16 0.68
C ARG A 98 -14.61 11.34 1.37
N PRO A 99 -15.34 12.39 1.78
CA PRO A 99 -14.76 13.53 2.50
C PRO A 99 -13.99 13.12 3.76
N SER A 100 -14.48 12.13 4.49
CA SER A 100 -13.80 11.61 5.69
C SER A 100 -12.47 10.93 5.36
N TRP A 101 -12.39 10.20 4.24
CA TRP A 101 -11.15 9.59 3.79
C TRP A 101 -10.11 10.65 3.44
N LYS A 102 -10.49 11.63 2.59
CA LYS A 102 -9.63 12.74 2.19
C LYS A 102 -9.06 13.48 3.40
N ARG A 103 -9.92 13.83 4.36
CA ARG A 103 -9.49 14.46 5.63
C ARG A 103 -8.50 13.59 6.42
N CYS A 104 -8.71 12.29 6.50
CA CYS A 104 -7.75 11.39 7.16
C CYS A 104 -6.40 11.35 6.45
N MET A 105 -6.39 11.38 5.12
CA MET A 105 -5.14 11.39 4.34
C MET A 105 -4.39 12.71 4.53
N GLU A 106 -5.08 13.85 4.52
CA GLU A 106 -4.50 15.17 4.80
C GLU A 106 -3.85 15.22 6.19
N VAL A 107 -4.55 14.72 7.21
CA VAL A 107 -4.01 14.64 8.58
C VAL A 107 -2.79 13.74 8.63
N ARG A 108 -2.85 12.57 7.98
CA ARG A 108 -1.71 11.63 7.91
C ARG A 108 -0.51 12.29 7.25
N ASP A 109 -0.70 12.94 6.11
CA ASP A 109 0.39 13.54 5.34
C ASP A 109 1.07 14.65 6.15
N LYS A 110 0.31 15.48 6.87
CA LYS A 110 0.88 16.45 7.82
C LYS A 110 1.71 15.77 8.91
N LEU A 111 1.19 14.74 9.56
CA LEU A 111 1.90 14.03 10.63
C LEU A 111 3.17 13.32 10.14
N MET A 112 3.18 12.85 8.90
CA MET A 112 4.38 12.30 8.26
C MET A 112 5.39 13.41 7.99
N ASP A 113 4.94 14.54 7.45
CA ASP A 113 5.79 15.69 7.15
C ASP A 113 6.48 16.26 8.39
N ASP A 114 5.74 16.39 9.50
CA ASP A 114 6.21 16.82 10.82
C ASP A 114 7.32 15.89 11.37
N GLN A 115 7.35 14.62 10.95
CA GLN A 115 8.37 13.63 11.30
C GLN A 115 9.50 13.53 10.26
N GLY A 116 9.51 14.40 9.25
CA GLY A 116 10.49 14.34 8.16
C GLY A 116 10.26 13.17 7.19
N LEU A 117 9.06 12.60 7.16
CA LEU A 117 8.69 11.47 6.30
C LEU A 117 7.89 11.96 5.09
N ILE A 118 8.05 11.29 3.95
CA ILE A 118 7.15 11.42 2.80
C ILE A 118 5.88 10.56 2.99
N PRO A 119 4.78 10.76 2.24
CA PRO A 119 3.50 10.07 2.48
C PRO A 119 3.52 8.53 2.45
N ASN A 120 4.60 7.92 1.94
CA ASN A 120 4.80 6.47 1.99
C ASN A 120 5.52 5.97 3.27
N GLY A 121 5.90 6.87 4.17
CA GLY A 121 6.60 6.58 5.43
C GLY A 121 8.13 6.56 5.33
N MET A 122 8.70 6.70 4.14
CA MET A 122 10.15 6.84 3.96
C MET A 122 10.63 8.23 4.44
N PRO A 123 11.84 8.36 4.99
CA PRO A 123 12.41 9.68 5.25
C PRO A 123 12.60 10.51 3.99
N LYS A 124 12.42 11.83 4.09
CA LYS A 124 12.65 12.77 3.00
C LYS A 124 14.11 12.68 2.52
N GLY A 125 14.29 12.56 1.20
CA GLY A 125 15.61 12.47 0.56
C GLY A 125 16.22 11.06 0.50
N ILE A 126 15.56 10.05 1.08
CA ILE A 126 16.01 8.65 1.07
C ILE A 126 15.17 7.85 0.08
N ASN A 127 15.82 7.23 -0.91
CA ASN A 127 15.14 6.59 -2.03
C ASN A 127 15.26 5.06 -2.05
N ASN A 128 16.05 4.45 -1.16
CA ASN A 128 16.19 3.01 -1.03
C ASN A 128 16.50 2.60 0.42
N ILE A 129 16.39 1.30 0.69
CA ILE A 129 16.62 0.75 2.03
C ILE A 129 18.09 0.85 2.46
N GLN A 130 19.04 0.78 1.54
CA GLN A 130 20.46 0.88 1.88
C GLN A 130 20.81 2.28 2.42
N ASP A 131 20.30 3.33 1.76
CA ASP A 131 20.43 4.72 2.20
C ASP A 131 19.73 4.94 3.54
N TYR A 132 18.58 4.28 3.76
CA TYR A 132 17.85 4.32 5.03
C TYR A 132 18.64 3.67 6.18
N GLU A 133 19.18 2.47 5.95
CA GLU A 133 20.01 1.76 6.92
C GLU A 133 21.28 2.55 7.25
N ALA A 134 21.91 3.16 6.24
CA ALA A 134 23.07 4.04 6.43
C ALA A 134 22.73 5.28 7.27
N GLU A 135 21.57 5.90 7.04
CA GLU A 135 21.09 7.04 7.82
C GLU A 135 20.84 6.65 9.29
N ILE A 136 20.13 5.54 9.54
CA ILE A 136 19.90 5.04 10.90
C ILE A 136 21.24 4.80 11.63
N ALA A 137 22.20 4.18 10.93
CA ALA A 137 23.52 3.92 11.50
C ALA A 137 24.27 5.22 11.85
N ARG A 138 24.15 6.27 10.99
CA ARG A 138 24.72 7.60 11.25
C ARG A 138 24.09 8.24 12.48
N GLU A 139 22.77 8.31 12.54
CA GLU A 139 22.05 8.92 13.68
C GLU A 139 22.35 8.20 15.00
N ALA A 140 22.45 6.87 14.98
CA ALA A 140 22.81 6.08 16.17
C ALA A 140 24.23 6.38 16.65
N ALA A 141 25.19 6.56 15.72
CA ALA A 141 26.56 6.93 16.05
C ALA A 141 26.68 8.36 16.61
N GLU A 142 25.83 9.28 16.16
CA GLU A 142 25.78 10.66 16.66
C GLU A 142 25.14 10.75 18.05
N LYS A 143 24.04 10.03 18.30
CA LYS A 143 23.40 9.97 19.64
C LYS A 143 24.26 9.25 20.68
N GLY A 144 25.10 8.30 20.28
CA GLY A 144 26.06 7.64 21.18
C GLY A 144 27.28 8.49 21.56
N ARG A 145 27.46 9.68 20.96
CA ARG A 145 28.55 10.61 21.24
C ARG A 145 28.18 11.77 22.18
N SER A 146 26.90 11.93 22.54
CA SER A 146 26.43 12.92 23.54
C SER A 146 26.28 12.27 24.90
#